data_AF-A0A7X3RUT2-F1
#
_entry.id   AF-A0A7X3RUT2-F1
#
_cell.length_a   1.000
_cell.length_b   1.000
_cell.length_c   1.000
_cell.angle_alpha   90.00
_cell.angle_beta   90.00
_cell.angle_gamma   90.00
#
_symmetry.space_group_name_H-M   'P 1'
#
loop_
_entity.id
_entity.type
_entity.pdbx_description
1 polymer ?
#
loop_
_entity_poly.entity_id
_entity_poly.type
_entity_poly.pdbx_seq_one_letter_code
_entity_poly.pdbx_strand_id
1 'polypeptide(L)'
;MRSQMGFTLIEIMVVVLIIAGLAYIVGTNVIGQGERAKEKQAMIQIKQFEQALQLFKFDNGFYPETQQGLRVLVEPVTVGREAKRWRRYLESASVPLDPWGNEFVYFGVDQTEDGLYYIRSNGPDGVGNSDDDLSNRDR
;
A
#
# COMPACT_ATOMS: atom_id res chain seq x y z
N MET A 1 -60.38 26.89 -18.98
CA MET A 1 -59.45 26.04 -19.76
C MET A 1 -58.04 26.47 -19.39
N ARG A 2 -57.21 25.57 -18.81
CA ARG A 2 -55.82 25.88 -18.46
C ARG A 2 -54.96 25.74 -19.72
N SER A 3 -54.33 26.83 -20.15
CA SER A 3 -53.38 26.84 -21.25
C SER A 3 -52.14 26.06 -20.84
N GLN A 4 -51.91 24.89 -21.45
CA GLN A 4 -50.62 24.24 -21.39
C GLN A 4 -49.67 25.01 -22.32
N MET A 5 -48.80 25.84 -21.75
CA MET A 5 -47.68 26.41 -22.49
C MET A 5 -46.66 25.30 -22.70
N GLY A 6 -46.53 24.81 -23.93
CA GLY A 6 -45.49 23.87 -24.34
C GLY A 6 -44.14 24.57 -24.45
N PHE A 7 -43.06 23.82 -24.20
CA PHE A 7 -41.68 24.30 -24.34
C PHE A 7 -41.37 24.68 -25.80
N THR A 8 -40.53 25.70 -25.98
CA THR A 8 -40.07 26.12 -27.31
C THR A 8 -38.90 25.25 -27.79
N LEU A 9 -38.74 25.10 -29.10
CA LEU A 9 -37.60 24.36 -29.68
C LEU A 9 -36.26 24.96 -29.25
N ILE A 10 -36.18 26.29 -29.15
CA ILE A 10 -34.98 27.02 -28.73
C ILE A 10 -34.57 26.64 -27.30
N GLU A 11 -35.55 26.48 -26.41
CA GLU A 11 -35.31 26.14 -25.01
C GLU A 11 -34.72 24.74 -24.86
N ILE A 12 -35.19 23.78 -25.65
CA ILE A 12 -34.61 22.43 -25.70
C ILE A 12 -33.19 22.46 -26.28
N MET A 13 -32.94 23.29 -27.31
CA MET A 13 -31.60 23.44 -27.90
C MET A 13 -30.58 23.98 -26.89
N VAL A 14 -30.94 25.00 -26.12
CA VAL A 14 -30.05 25.57 -25.09
C VAL A 14 -29.73 24.53 -24.01
N VAL A 15 -30.72 23.76 -23.57
CA VAL A 15 -30.53 22.70 -22.56
C VAL A 15 -29.58 21.62 -23.08
N VAL A 16 -29.75 21.13 -24.31
CA VAL A 16 -28.86 20.12 -24.90
C VAL A 16 -27.43 20.64 -25.05
N LEU A 17 -27.28 21.93 -25.40
CA LEU A 17 -25.96 22.56 -25.55
C LEU A 17 -25.23 22.70 -24.20
N ILE A 18 -25.96 23.04 -23.13
CA ILE A 18 -25.42 23.07 -21.76
C ILE A 18 -25.03 21.66 -21.30
N ILE A 19 -25.87 20.65 -21.53
CA ILE A 19 -25.58 19.26 -21.15
C ILE A 19 -24.36 18.73 -21.90
N ALA A 20 -24.26 19.00 -23.21
CA ALA A 20 -23.09 18.62 -24.01
C ALA A 20 -21.80 19.30 -23.52
N GLY A 21 -21.87 20.59 -23.15
CA GLY A 21 -20.75 21.32 -22.57
C GLY A 21 -20.34 20.81 -21.18
N LEU A 22 -21.30 20.47 -20.31
CA LEU A 22 -21.02 19.90 -18.99
C LEU A 22 -20.41 18.49 -19.10
N ALA A 23 -20.92 17.66 -20.01
CA ALA A 23 -20.37 16.32 -20.26
C ALA A 23 -18.90 16.36 -20.71
N TYR A 24 -18.51 17.40 -21.47
CA TYR A 24 -17.12 17.62 -21.88
C TYR A 24 -16.17 17.93 -20.72
N ILE A 25 -16.63 18.67 -19.70
CA ILE A 25 -15.79 19.10 -18.56
C ILE A 25 -15.61 17.99 -17.52
N VAL A 26 -16.61 17.13 -17.34
CA VAL A 26 -16.64 16.11 -16.28
C VAL A 26 -15.75 14.89 -16.60
N GLY A 27 -15.44 14.65 -17.87
CA GLY A 27 -14.51 13.59 -18.26
C GLY A 27 -13.06 13.95 -17.96
N THR A 28 -12.48 13.36 -16.90
CA THR A 28 -11.19 12.61 -16.93
C THR A 28 -10.36 12.60 -15.63
N ASN A 29 -10.79 13.12 -14.48
CA ASN A 29 -9.85 13.29 -13.33
C ASN A 29 -9.73 12.14 -12.31
N VAL A 30 -10.31 10.95 -12.54
CA VAL A 30 -10.42 9.91 -11.48
C VAL A 30 -9.38 8.78 -11.61
N ILE A 31 -8.79 8.57 -12.78
CA ILE A 31 -8.11 7.31 -13.10
C ILE A 31 -6.66 7.24 -12.56
N GLY A 32 -6.00 8.36 -12.26
CA GLY A 32 -4.59 8.37 -11.80
C GLY A 32 -4.37 8.54 -10.28
N GLN A 33 -5.40 8.92 -9.53
CA GLN A 33 -5.25 9.20 -8.08
C GLN A 33 -5.22 7.91 -7.24
N GLY A 34 -5.84 6.83 -7.73
CA GLY A 34 -5.90 5.55 -7.05
C GLY A 34 -4.52 4.89 -6.91
N GLU A 35 -3.74 4.84 -7.99
CA GLU A 35 -2.42 4.19 -7.97
C GLU A 35 -1.41 4.93 -7.08
N ARG A 36 -1.34 6.27 -7.15
CA ARG A 36 -0.48 7.05 -6.23
C ARG A 36 -0.88 6.89 -4.77
N ALA A 37 -2.18 6.73 -4.49
CA ALA A 37 -2.65 6.46 -3.14
C ALA A 37 -2.20 5.07 -2.65
N LYS A 38 -2.23 4.06 -3.52
CA LYS A 38 -1.69 2.73 -3.23
C LYS A 38 -0.20 2.77 -2.98
N GLU A 39 0.61 3.35 -3.86
CA GLU A 39 2.06 3.50 -3.65
C GLU A 39 2.38 4.15 -2.29
N LYS A 40 1.68 5.25 -1.96
CA LYS A 40 1.84 5.92 -0.67
C LYS A 40 1.43 5.02 0.50
N GLN A 41 0.35 4.26 0.36
CA GLN A 41 -0.10 3.32 1.38
C GLN A 41 0.93 2.19 1.60
N ALA A 42 1.51 1.63 0.54
CA ALA A 42 2.57 0.63 0.62
C ALA A 42 3.78 1.18 1.39
N MET A 43 4.22 2.40 1.06
CA MET A 43 5.33 3.05 1.78
C MET A 43 5.02 3.34 3.25
N ILE A 44 3.76 3.65 3.59
CA ILE A 44 3.33 3.78 4.99
C ILE A 44 3.43 2.44 5.72
N GLN A 45 2.96 1.35 5.10
CA GLN A 45 3.05 0.00 5.66
C GLN A 45 4.51 -0.43 5.86
N ILE A 46 5.39 -0.16 4.90
CA ILE A 46 6.84 -0.40 5.03
C ILE A 46 7.39 0.32 6.26
N LYS A 47 7.08 1.62 6.43
CA LYS A 47 7.53 2.39 7.61
C LYS A 47 6.98 1.83 8.93
N GLN A 48 5.76 1.30 8.95
CA GLN A 48 5.21 0.62 10.13
C GLN A 48 6.01 -0.65 10.45
N PHE A 49 6.39 -1.43 9.44
CA PHE A 49 7.26 -2.59 9.64
C PHE A 49 8.64 -2.17 10.15
N GLU A 50 9.23 -1.09 9.62
CA GLU A 50 10.51 -0.59 10.13
C GLU A 50 10.45 -0.23 11.61
N GLN A 51 9.40 0.46 12.05
CA GLN A 51 9.20 0.79 13.46
C GLN A 51 9.04 -0.47 14.32
N ALA A 52 8.25 -1.43 13.86
CA ALA A 52 8.06 -2.71 14.54
C ALA A 52 9.36 -3.52 14.65
N LEU A 53 10.17 -3.56 13.59
CA LEU A 53 11.47 -4.22 13.55
C LEU A 53 12.49 -3.54 14.47
N GLN A 54 12.50 -2.20 14.52
CA GLN A 54 13.33 -1.46 15.46
C GLN A 54 12.98 -1.79 16.91
N LEU A 55 11.68 -1.90 17.22
CA LEU A 55 11.20 -2.29 18.54
C LEU A 55 11.56 -3.75 18.89
N PHE A 56 11.42 -4.66 17.92
CA PHE A 56 11.88 -6.05 18.05
C PHE A 56 13.37 -6.11 18.39
N LYS A 57 14.20 -5.36 17.66
CA LYS A 57 15.64 -5.27 17.90
C LYS A 57 15.95 -4.63 19.25
N PHE A 58 15.19 -3.63 19.67
CA PHE A 58 15.36 -3.01 20.98
C PHE A 58 15.14 -4.01 22.12
N ASP A 59 14.10 -4.83 22.03
CA ASP A 59 13.78 -5.81 23.07
C ASP A 59 14.71 -7.03 23.05
N ASN A 60 15.08 -7.53 21.87
CA ASN A 60 15.78 -8.82 21.71
C ASN A 60 17.28 -8.66 21.36
N GLY A 61 17.71 -7.49 20.92
CA GLY A 61 19.10 -7.16 20.57
C GLY A 61 19.51 -7.48 19.13
N PHE A 62 18.62 -8.04 18.31
CA PHE A 62 18.88 -8.42 16.91
C PHE A 62 17.62 -8.21 16.06
N TYR A 63 17.80 -8.01 14.75
CA TYR A 63 16.67 -8.09 13.81
C TYR A 63 16.32 -9.56 13.53
N PRO A 64 15.06 -9.87 13.17
CA PRO A 64 14.67 -11.21 12.78
C PRO A 64 15.52 -11.76 11.63
N GLU A 65 15.65 -13.08 11.58
CA GLU A 65 16.27 -13.76 10.45
C GLU A 65 15.30 -13.80 9.26
N THR A 66 15.84 -13.91 8.04
CA THR A 66 15.03 -14.02 6.81
C THR A 66 13.99 -15.15 6.90
N GLN A 67 14.35 -16.28 7.52
CA GLN A 67 13.45 -17.42 7.70
C GLN A 67 12.27 -17.12 8.65
N GLN A 68 12.45 -16.20 9.59
CA GLN A 68 11.39 -15.76 10.49
C GLN A 68 10.44 -14.78 9.79
N GLY A 69 11.00 -13.95 8.90
CA GLY A 69 10.25 -12.99 8.09
C GLY A 69 9.53 -11.94 8.93
N LEU A 70 8.54 -11.27 8.33
CA LEU A 70 7.68 -10.30 9.04
C LEU A 70 6.67 -10.96 9.98
N ARG A 71 6.47 -12.28 9.88
CA ARG A 71 5.49 -13.01 10.70
C ARG A 71 5.81 -12.94 12.19
N VAL A 72 7.09 -12.85 12.53
CA VAL A 72 7.57 -12.64 13.91
C VAL A 72 7.03 -11.36 14.55
N LEU A 73 6.55 -10.39 13.77
CA LEU A 73 6.00 -9.16 14.30
C LEU A 73 4.57 -9.33 14.87
N VAL A 74 3.87 -10.40 14.47
CA VAL A 74 2.49 -10.70 14.89
C VAL A 74 2.39 -11.94 15.78
N GLU A 75 3.27 -12.91 15.57
CA GLU A 75 3.30 -14.21 16.24
C GLU A 75 4.70 -14.52 16.81
N PRO A 76 4.78 -15.31 17.89
CA PRO A 76 6.06 -15.68 18.48
C PRO A 76 6.91 -16.53 17.51
N VAL A 77 8.23 -16.41 17.66
CA VAL A 77 9.21 -17.17 16.87
C VAL A 77 8.99 -18.68 17.05
N THR A 78 8.86 -19.41 15.95
CA THR A 78 8.81 -20.89 15.93
C THR A 78 10.07 -21.53 15.32
N VAL A 79 10.91 -20.75 14.65
CA VAL A 79 12.10 -21.19 13.88
C VAL A 79 13.24 -20.19 14.01
N GLY A 80 14.49 -20.66 13.91
CA GLY A 80 15.68 -19.81 14.01
C GLY A 80 15.99 -19.36 15.44
N ARG A 81 16.63 -18.20 15.58
CA ARG A 81 17.04 -17.67 16.89
C ARG A 81 15.84 -17.28 17.76
N GLU A 82 15.79 -17.84 18.97
CA GLU A 82 14.75 -17.56 19.95
C GLU A 82 14.73 -16.09 20.41
N ALA A 83 13.54 -15.48 20.36
CA ALA A 83 13.28 -14.12 20.84
C ALA A 83 12.69 -14.14 22.26
N LYS A 84 13.54 -14.18 23.28
CA LYS A 84 13.13 -14.36 24.69
C LYS A 84 12.23 -13.26 25.24
N ARG A 85 12.32 -12.05 24.70
CA ARG A 85 11.53 -10.88 25.11
C ARG A 85 10.47 -10.53 24.06
N TRP A 86 10.06 -11.52 23.28
CA TRP A 86 9.04 -11.33 22.27
C TRP A 86 7.74 -10.82 22.88
N ARG A 87 7.18 -9.82 22.21
CA ARG A 87 5.79 -9.40 22.35
C ARG A 87 5.23 -9.18 20.95
N ARG A 88 3.93 -8.96 20.83
CA ARG A 88 3.36 -8.52 19.57
C ARG A 88 3.88 -7.11 19.22
N TYR A 89 4.42 -6.93 18.01
CA TYR A 89 5.01 -5.68 17.52
C TYR A 89 4.15 -4.95 16.49
N LEU A 90 3.18 -5.64 15.90
CA LEU A 90 2.14 -5.05 15.04
C LEU A 90 0.77 -5.23 15.69
N GLU A 91 -0.08 -4.20 15.64
CA GLU A 91 -1.44 -4.29 16.17
C GLU A 91 -2.33 -5.25 15.36
N SER A 92 -2.04 -5.38 14.07
CA SER A 92 -2.75 -6.27 13.14
C SER A 92 -2.68 -7.73 13.61
N ALA A 93 -3.77 -8.47 13.37
CA ALA A 93 -3.84 -9.90 13.69
C ALA A 93 -2.92 -10.76 12.81
N SER A 94 -2.60 -10.28 11.61
CA SER A 94 -1.68 -10.90 10.65
C SER A 94 -0.80 -9.84 9.99
N VAL A 95 0.26 -10.26 9.31
CA VAL A 95 1.03 -9.35 8.44
C VAL A 95 0.09 -8.89 7.32
N PRO A 96 -0.14 -7.58 7.15
CA PRO A 96 -0.98 -7.08 6.08
C PRO A 96 -0.30 -7.28 4.72
N LEU A 97 -1.11 -7.52 3.70
CA LEU A 97 -0.67 -7.51 2.31
C LEU A 97 -0.45 -6.08 1.83
N ASP A 98 0.33 -5.94 0.77
CA ASP A 98 0.47 -4.68 0.06
C ASP A 98 -0.88 -4.23 -0.55
N PRO A 99 -0.99 -2.98 -1.05
CA PRO A 99 -2.23 -2.46 -1.64
C PRO A 99 -2.71 -3.15 -2.92
N TRP A 100 -1.88 -3.99 -3.54
CA TRP A 100 -2.21 -4.79 -4.72
C TRP A 100 -2.49 -6.27 -4.36
N GLY A 101 -2.32 -6.65 -3.09
CA GLY A 101 -2.63 -7.97 -2.56
C GLY A 101 -1.43 -8.92 -2.49
N ASN A 102 -0.22 -8.45 -2.69
CA ASN A 102 0.99 -9.27 -2.57
C ASN A 102 1.52 -9.28 -1.14
N GLU A 103 2.26 -10.34 -0.80
CA GLU A 103 3.01 -10.40 0.46
C GLU A 103 4.25 -9.50 0.39
N PHE A 104 4.55 -8.82 1.50
CA PHE A 104 5.81 -8.12 1.64
C PHE A 104 6.97 -9.10 1.76
N VAL A 105 8.02 -8.86 0.98
CA VAL A 105 9.27 -9.62 1.02
C VAL A 105 10.20 -9.00 2.05
N TYR A 106 10.74 -9.83 2.94
CA TYR A 106 11.74 -9.43 3.93
C TYR A 106 13.02 -10.22 3.75
N PHE A 107 14.14 -9.51 3.68
CA PHE A 107 15.47 -10.08 3.85
C PHE A 107 16.08 -9.51 5.13
N GLY A 108 16.43 -10.41 6.05
CA GLY A 108 17.14 -10.07 7.26
C GLY A 108 18.62 -9.78 6.98
N VAL A 109 19.31 -9.32 8.02
CA VAL A 109 20.75 -9.02 7.94
C VAL A 109 21.61 -10.23 7.60
N ASP A 110 21.05 -11.43 7.73
CA ASP A 110 21.66 -12.71 7.38
C ASP A 110 21.77 -12.94 5.87
N GLN A 111 20.96 -12.25 5.06
CA GLN A 111 20.93 -12.41 3.60
C GLN A 111 21.27 -11.13 2.83
N THR A 112 21.63 -10.06 3.52
CA THR A 112 22.01 -8.78 2.93
C THR A 112 23.49 -8.49 3.17
N GLU A 113 24.25 -8.19 2.12
CA GLU A 113 25.70 -7.95 2.21
C GLU A 113 26.08 -6.68 2.97
N ASP A 114 25.18 -5.70 3.02
CA ASP A 114 25.40 -4.42 3.70
C ASP A 114 25.09 -4.45 5.21
N GLY A 115 24.66 -5.61 5.73
CA GLY A 115 24.29 -5.77 7.14
C GLY A 115 23.03 -5.00 7.55
N LEU A 116 22.21 -4.59 6.57
CA LEU A 116 20.95 -3.88 6.79
C LEU A 116 19.79 -4.71 6.26
N TYR A 117 18.72 -4.84 7.05
CA TYR A 117 17.52 -5.53 6.58
C TYR A 117 16.93 -4.81 5.35
N TYR A 118 16.18 -5.57 4.55
CA TYR A 118 15.46 -5.07 3.39
C TYR A 118 14.00 -5.51 3.45
N ILE A 119 13.09 -4.60 3.13
CA ILE A 119 11.65 -4.86 3.01
C ILE A 119 11.20 -4.34 1.66
N ARG A 120 10.42 -5.14 0.94
CA ARG A 120 9.90 -4.79 -0.38
C ARG A 120 8.45 -5.22 -0.57
N SER A 121 7.69 -4.36 -1.25
CA SER A 121 6.43 -4.64 -1.93
C SER A 121 6.73 -4.87 -3.41
N ASN A 122 6.23 -5.97 -3.98
CA ASN A 122 6.40 -6.25 -5.41
C ASN A 122 5.48 -5.40 -6.30
N GLY A 123 4.68 -4.49 -5.71
CA GLY A 123 3.96 -3.49 -6.48
C GLY A 123 2.79 -4.05 -7.31
N PRO A 124 2.28 -3.24 -8.25
CA PRO A 124 1.18 -3.61 -9.12
C PRO A 124 1.35 -4.90 -9.92
N ASP A 125 2.56 -5.20 -10.40
CA ASP A 125 2.83 -6.37 -11.23
C ASP A 125 3.03 -7.66 -10.41
N GLY A 126 3.35 -7.53 -9.12
CA GLY A 126 3.59 -8.63 -8.20
C GLY A 126 4.90 -9.39 -8.47
N VAL A 127 5.74 -8.90 -9.37
CA VAL A 127 6.99 -9.51 -9.81
C VAL A 127 8.15 -8.83 -9.10
N GLY A 128 8.84 -9.58 -8.24
CA GLY A 128 10.01 -9.03 -7.57
C GLY A 128 11.16 -8.70 -8.53
N ASN A 129 11.86 -7.61 -8.24
CA ASN A 129 12.97 -7.00 -8.99
C ASN A 129 12.52 -6.32 -10.29
N SER A 130 11.33 -5.76 -10.29
CA SER A 130 10.77 -4.92 -11.34
C SER A 130 10.95 -3.42 -11.03
N ASP A 131 10.57 -2.55 -11.96
CA ASP A 131 10.67 -1.09 -11.80
C ASP A 131 9.58 -0.50 -10.89
N ASP A 132 8.50 -1.24 -10.60
CA ASP A 132 7.38 -0.83 -9.74
C ASP A 132 7.48 -1.33 -8.30
N ASP A 133 8.59 -2.02 -7.98
CA ASP A 133 8.95 -2.40 -6.62
C ASP A 133 9.06 -1.17 -5.70
N LEU A 134 8.51 -1.30 -4.49
CA LEU A 134 8.63 -0.29 -3.44
C LEU A 134 9.33 -0.88 -2.23
N SER A 135 10.38 -0.25 -1.75
CA SER A 135 11.21 -0.77 -0.69
C SER A 135 11.53 0.25 0.40
N ASN A 136 12.00 -0.25 1.55
CA ASN A 136 12.47 0.62 2.63
C ASN A 136 13.74 1.40 2.29
N ARG A 137 14.39 1.08 1.16
CA ARG A 137 15.59 1.76 0.66
C ARG A 137 15.24 2.89 -0.30
N ASP A 138 14.01 2.94 -0.80
CA ASP A 138 13.52 4.01 -1.66
C ASP A 138 13.23 5.25 -0.80
N ARG A 139 14.01 6.31 -1.03
CA ARG A 139 13.97 7.56 -0.27
C ARG A 139 13.03 8.58 -0.87
#